data_AF-A0A0G3GQK1-F1
#
_entry.id   AF-A0A0G3GQK1-F1
#
_cell.length_a   1.000
_cell.length_b   1.000
_cell.length_c   1.000
_cell.angle_alpha   90.00
_cell.angle_beta   90.00
_cell.angle_gamma   90.00
#
_symmetry.space_group_name_H-M   'P 1'
#
loop_
_entity.id
_entity.type
_entity.pdbx_description
1 polymer ?
#
loop_
_entity_poly.entity_id
_entity_poly.type
_entity_poly.pdbx_seq_one_letter_code
_entity_poly.pdbx_strand_id
1 'polypeptide(L)'
;MRYVSAIRVLALTAITSIFAVSTTACAPEPNRPARESDVVSIKVVARANRPEEIALGTLYAEALVRRGQEAYLEVVEESEPRIADLEDGNAELILGCTGDLLRQMDPQLAEEHAKKLQAERKRGELDPNDGSWRDTVYQSMVASLPDRLAASNPSNAIGCQQNGGAAVSVAKAGTTGDDLPQNIVPVFRETAFNRHNRDTLNIVSGAISDDDLRAYYIGPKDSVSLKNRAAKLLDSYSV
;
A
#
# COMPACT_ATOMS: atom_id res chain seq x y z
N MET A 1 27.30 91.87 -51.04
CA MET A 1 28.40 91.63 -50.08
C MET A 1 28.14 90.26 -49.46
N ARG A 2 28.78 89.18 -49.95
CA ARG A 2 30.07 88.61 -49.53
C ARG A 2 30.06 88.00 -48.11
N TYR A 3 30.22 86.66 -48.10
CA TYR A 3 30.89 85.78 -47.11
C TYR A 3 30.25 85.61 -45.72
N VAL A 4 30.35 84.49 -44.99
CA VAL A 4 30.69 83.06 -45.17
C VAL A 4 30.65 82.47 -43.74
N SER A 5 30.34 81.17 -43.64
CA SER A 5 30.68 80.18 -42.60
C SER A 5 31.05 80.57 -41.16
N ALA A 6 30.52 79.81 -40.21
CA ALA A 6 31.36 78.98 -39.32
C ALA A 6 30.56 77.81 -38.71
N ILE A 7 31.13 76.61 -38.88
CA ILE A 7 30.74 75.33 -38.29
C ILE A 7 31.52 75.12 -36.99
N ARG A 8 31.03 74.21 -36.12
CA ARG A 8 31.70 73.43 -35.03
C ARG A 8 31.17 73.81 -33.63
N VAL A 9 30.86 72.92 -32.68
CA VAL A 9 31.19 71.50 -32.47
C VAL A 9 30.42 70.95 -31.22
N LEU A 10 30.13 69.64 -31.22
CA LEU A 10 29.88 68.67 -30.13
C LEU A 10 28.87 68.89 -28.97
N ALA A 11 28.05 67.84 -28.74
CA ALA A 11 28.05 66.93 -27.55
C ALA A 11 26.73 66.71 -26.76
N LEU A 12 26.44 65.40 -26.59
CA LEU A 12 25.84 64.69 -25.44
C LEU A 12 24.30 64.67 -25.17
N THR A 13 23.69 63.55 -25.59
CA THR A 13 22.89 62.54 -24.84
C THR A 13 21.97 62.93 -23.66
N ALA A 14 20.67 62.57 -23.78
CA ALA A 14 19.78 62.10 -22.69
C ALA A 14 18.58 61.32 -23.29
N ILE A 15 18.69 60.00 -23.45
CA ILE A 15 18.00 58.92 -22.70
C ILE A 15 16.48 59.16 -22.49
N THR A 16 15.67 58.60 -23.39
CA THR A 16 14.22 58.40 -23.24
C THR A 16 13.91 57.08 -22.53
N SER A 17 13.32 57.14 -21.34
CA SER A 17 12.89 55.98 -20.55
C SER A 17 11.55 55.42 -21.06
N ILE A 18 11.57 54.22 -21.64
CA ILE A 18 10.38 53.44 -21.98
C ILE A 18 10.02 52.59 -20.75
N PHE A 19 8.86 52.84 -20.15
CA PHE A 19 8.25 51.97 -19.15
C PHE A 19 7.73 50.69 -19.83
N ALA A 20 8.46 49.58 -19.67
CA ALA A 20 7.97 48.25 -20.01
C ALA A 20 7.26 47.66 -18.78
N VAL A 21 5.94 47.51 -18.86
CA VAL A 21 5.14 46.75 -17.89
C VAL A 21 5.41 45.27 -18.13
N SER A 22 6.24 44.67 -17.29
CA SER A 22 6.48 43.22 -17.26
C SER A 22 5.31 42.54 -16.53
N THR A 23 4.32 42.08 -17.28
CA THR A 23 3.38 41.08 -16.79
C THR A 23 4.13 39.76 -16.60
N THR A 24 4.51 39.45 -15.37
CA THR A 24 4.92 38.09 -14.98
C THR A 24 3.70 37.18 -15.09
N ALA A 25 3.51 36.59 -16.27
CA ALA A 25 2.62 35.44 -16.42
C ALA A 25 3.28 34.27 -15.69
N CYS A 26 2.67 33.81 -14.60
CA CYS A 26 2.98 32.48 -14.06
C CYS A 26 2.61 31.48 -15.17
N ALA A 27 3.62 31.00 -15.90
CA ALA A 27 3.44 29.86 -16.77
C ALA A 27 3.12 28.64 -15.86
N PRO A 28 2.01 27.93 -16.06
CA PRO A 28 1.82 26.64 -15.40
C PRO A 28 3.00 25.74 -15.78
N GLU A 29 3.60 25.07 -14.79
CA GLU A 29 4.68 24.12 -15.03
C GLU A 29 4.24 23.13 -16.12
N PRO A 30 5.09 22.87 -17.14
CA PRO A 30 4.73 21.93 -18.19
C PRO A 30 4.45 20.57 -17.55
N ASN A 31 3.20 20.13 -17.58
CA ASN A 31 2.81 18.77 -17.27
C ASN A 31 3.47 17.88 -18.31
N ARG A 32 4.66 17.37 -17.99
CA ARG A 32 5.34 16.39 -18.84
C ARG A 32 4.41 15.17 -18.93
N PRO A 33 4.02 14.73 -20.13
CA PRO A 33 3.30 13.46 -20.24
C PRO A 33 4.21 12.38 -19.65
N ALA A 34 3.69 11.62 -18.68
CA ALA A 34 4.42 10.50 -18.10
C ALA A 34 4.91 9.61 -19.25
N ARG A 35 6.22 9.32 -19.29
CA ARG A 35 6.69 8.30 -20.23
C ARG A 35 6.16 6.96 -19.76
N GLU A 36 5.97 6.04 -20.69
CA GLU A 36 5.60 4.65 -20.38
C GLU A 36 6.61 4.00 -19.39
N SER A 37 7.88 4.44 -19.40
CA SER A 37 8.90 4.08 -18.42
C SER A 37 8.73 4.67 -17.02
N ASP A 38 7.83 5.65 -16.84
CA ASP A 38 7.56 6.31 -15.57
C ASP A 38 6.33 5.68 -14.86
N VAL A 39 5.63 4.74 -15.50
CA VAL A 39 4.52 3.98 -14.92
C VAL A 39 5.10 2.75 -14.22
N VAL A 40 5.11 2.76 -12.90
CA VAL A 40 5.50 1.60 -12.09
C VAL A 40 4.35 0.61 -12.12
N SER A 41 4.50 -0.49 -12.85
CA SER A 41 3.56 -1.61 -12.80
C SER A 41 3.65 -2.27 -11.43
N ILE A 42 2.54 -2.33 -10.70
CA ILE A 42 2.48 -2.84 -9.34
C ILE A 42 2.27 -4.35 -9.39
N LYS A 43 3.34 -5.10 -9.12
CA LYS A 43 3.24 -6.53 -8.87
C LYS A 43 2.76 -6.79 -7.45
N VAL A 44 1.59 -7.42 -7.34
CA VAL A 44 0.99 -7.92 -6.10
C VAL A 44 1.34 -9.40 -5.97
N VAL A 45 2.03 -9.80 -4.89
CA VAL A 45 2.41 -11.19 -4.66
C VAL A 45 1.50 -11.86 -3.61
N ALA A 46 0.97 -13.04 -3.95
CA ALA A 46 0.19 -13.89 -3.06
C ALA A 46 0.66 -15.35 -3.11
N ARG A 47 0.49 -16.10 -2.01
CA ARG A 47 0.87 -17.52 -1.94
C ARG A 47 -0.18 -18.44 -2.52
N ALA A 48 0.25 -19.43 -3.31
CA ALA A 48 -0.63 -20.45 -3.88
C ALA A 48 -1.41 -21.26 -2.83
N ASN A 49 -0.80 -21.51 -1.67
CA ASN A 49 -1.41 -22.26 -0.56
C ASN A 49 -2.24 -21.40 0.40
N ARG A 50 -2.35 -20.09 0.17
CA ARG A 50 -3.16 -19.16 0.98
C ARG A 50 -4.28 -18.60 0.12
N PRO A 51 -5.45 -19.26 0.08
CA PRO A 51 -6.55 -18.78 -0.74
C PRO A 51 -6.85 -17.34 -0.39
N GLU A 52 -6.97 -16.97 0.89
CA GLU A 52 -7.29 -15.62 1.38
C GLU A 52 -6.38 -14.51 0.82
N GLU A 53 -5.11 -14.81 0.53
CA GLU A 53 -4.19 -13.86 -0.11
C GLU A 53 -4.47 -13.71 -1.60
N ILE A 54 -4.91 -14.76 -2.30
CA ILE A 54 -5.14 -14.73 -3.75
C ILE A 54 -6.29 -13.78 -4.12
N ALA A 55 -7.43 -13.81 -3.43
CA ALA A 55 -8.51 -12.83 -3.66
C ALA A 55 -8.19 -11.49 -3.12
N LEU A 56 -7.61 -11.35 -1.92
CA LEU A 56 -7.27 -10.01 -1.45
C LEU A 56 -6.29 -9.39 -2.45
N GLY A 57 -5.31 -10.16 -2.92
CA GLY A 57 -4.38 -9.76 -3.97
C GLY A 57 -5.09 -9.43 -5.29
N THR A 58 -6.08 -10.23 -5.68
CA THR A 58 -6.92 -9.93 -6.85
C THR A 58 -7.70 -8.63 -6.65
N LEU A 59 -8.31 -8.42 -5.48
CA LEU A 59 -9.10 -7.24 -5.16
C LEU A 59 -8.24 -5.98 -5.12
N TYR A 60 -7.04 -6.06 -4.54
CA TYR A 60 -6.08 -4.95 -4.58
C TYR A 60 -5.65 -4.63 -6.01
N ALA A 61 -5.24 -5.64 -6.80
CA ALA A 61 -4.81 -5.44 -8.18
C ALA A 61 -5.94 -4.82 -9.03
N GLU A 62 -7.17 -5.35 -8.95
CA GLU A 62 -8.30 -4.84 -9.71
C GLU A 62 -8.72 -3.42 -9.26
N ALA A 63 -8.68 -3.13 -7.96
CA ALA A 63 -8.97 -1.79 -7.44
C ALA A 63 -7.94 -0.75 -7.90
N LEU A 64 -6.66 -1.13 -7.97
CA LEU A 64 -5.59 -0.28 -8.51
C LEU A 64 -5.81 -0.02 -10.00
N VAL A 65 -6.11 -1.07 -10.79
CA VAL A 65 -6.41 -0.96 -12.24
C VAL A 65 -7.58 -0.03 -12.51
N ARG A 66 -8.67 -0.13 -11.74
CA ARG A 66 -9.84 0.76 -11.85
C ARG A 66 -9.52 2.23 -11.64
N ARG A 67 -8.45 2.52 -10.91
CA ARG A 67 -7.98 3.88 -10.62
C ARG A 67 -6.82 4.32 -11.51
N GLY A 68 -6.61 3.62 -12.63
CA GLY A 68 -5.62 3.96 -13.64
C GLY A 68 -4.19 3.60 -13.26
N GLN A 69 -4.00 2.76 -12.24
CA GLN A 69 -2.70 2.22 -11.87
C GLN A 69 -2.50 0.85 -12.51
N GLU A 70 -1.39 0.63 -13.21
CA GLU A 70 -1.09 -0.69 -13.74
C GLU A 70 -0.76 -1.64 -12.57
N ALA A 71 -1.51 -2.73 -12.44
CA ALA A 71 -1.29 -3.71 -11.37
C ALA A 71 -1.73 -5.10 -11.79
N TYR A 72 -1.05 -6.13 -11.27
CA TYR A 72 -1.41 -7.52 -11.50
C TYR A 72 -1.03 -8.41 -10.32
N LEU A 73 -1.75 -9.52 -10.19
CA LEU A 73 -1.47 -10.55 -9.20
C LEU A 73 -0.48 -11.58 -9.77
N GLU A 74 0.58 -11.85 -9.03
CA GLU A 74 1.49 -12.97 -9.23
C GLU A 74 1.30 -13.97 -8.08
N VAL A 75 0.92 -15.21 -8.42
CA VAL A 75 0.76 -16.31 -7.45
C VAL A 75 2.02 -17.15 -7.46
N VAL A 76 2.63 -17.32 -6.29
CA VAL A 76 3.92 -18.03 -6.14
C VAL A 76 3.77 -19.30 -5.29
N GLU A 77 4.53 -20.34 -5.64
CA GLU A 77 4.35 -21.70 -5.10
C GLU A 77 5.21 -22.03 -3.85
N GLU A 78 6.35 -21.37 -3.57
CA GLU A 78 7.40 -22.05 -2.77
C GLU A 78 8.22 -21.33 -1.67
N SER A 79 8.02 -20.06 -1.32
CA SER A 79 8.45 -19.56 0.01
C SER A 79 7.67 -18.32 0.38
N GLU A 80 7.43 -18.08 1.67
CA GLU A 80 6.73 -16.89 2.18
C GLU A 80 7.07 -15.63 1.36
N PRO A 81 6.11 -14.81 0.92
CA PRO A 81 6.39 -13.47 0.43
C PRO A 81 7.17 -12.78 1.52
N ARG A 82 8.44 -12.50 1.25
CA ARG A 82 9.33 -11.94 2.27
C ARG A 82 9.33 -10.44 2.11
N ILE A 83 9.53 -9.76 3.22
CA ILE A 83 9.94 -8.35 3.22
C ILE A 83 11.11 -8.11 2.25
N ALA A 84 12.03 -9.08 2.13
CA ALA A 84 13.13 -9.05 1.17
C ALA A 84 12.69 -8.90 -0.30
N ASP A 85 11.54 -9.44 -0.71
CA ASP A 85 11.06 -9.29 -2.10
C ASP A 85 10.72 -7.82 -2.43
N LEU A 86 10.30 -7.05 -1.43
CA LEU A 86 10.10 -5.60 -1.55
C LEU A 86 11.42 -4.84 -1.54
N GLU A 87 12.37 -5.24 -0.70
CA GLU A 87 13.69 -4.59 -0.60
C GLU A 87 14.51 -4.78 -1.88
N ASP A 88 14.49 -5.98 -2.44
CA ASP A 88 15.19 -6.36 -3.68
C ASP A 88 14.49 -5.83 -4.94
N GLY A 89 13.25 -5.31 -4.81
CA GLY A 89 12.45 -4.84 -5.93
C GLY A 89 11.89 -5.95 -6.81
N ASN A 90 11.76 -7.17 -6.27
CA ASN A 90 11.12 -8.30 -6.94
C ASN A 90 9.58 -8.20 -6.91
N ALA A 91 9.05 -7.37 -6.01
CA ALA A 91 7.64 -7.01 -5.90
C ALA A 91 7.46 -5.55 -5.47
N GLU A 92 6.31 -4.97 -5.81
CA GLU A 92 5.89 -3.64 -5.34
C GLU A 92 4.98 -3.75 -4.11
N LEU A 93 4.24 -4.85 -4.00
CA LEU A 93 3.31 -5.13 -2.90
C LEU A 93 3.28 -6.64 -2.61
N ILE A 94 3.43 -6.99 -1.33
CA ILE A 94 3.20 -8.34 -0.82
C ILE A 94 2.02 -8.35 0.15
N LEU A 95 1.40 -9.52 0.30
CA LEU A 95 0.42 -9.78 1.33
C LEU A 95 1.05 -10.65 2.42
N GLY A 96 0.96 -10.18 3.66
CA GLY A 96 1.37 -10.96 4.82
C GLY A 96 0.38 -10.81 5.95
N CYS A 97 0.60 -11.58 7.02
CA CYS A 97 -0.20 -11.45 8.23
C CYS A 97 0.58 -10.74 9.32
N THR A 98 -0.12 -9.89 10.08
CA THR A 98 0.49 -8.97 11.04
C THR A 98 1.42 -9.64 12.04
N GLY A 99 1.00 -10.76 12.65
CA GLY A 99 1.80 -11.50 13.62
C GLY A 99 3.01 -12.20 13.00
N ASP A 100 2.84 -12.79 11.83
CA ASP A 100 3.91 -13.47 11.09
C ASP A 100 4.98 -12.48 10.62
N LEU A 101 4.55 -11.36 10.04
CA LEU A 101 5.46 -10.29 9.60
C LEU A 101 6.20 -9.67 10.79
N LEU A 102 5.52 -9.41 11.90
CA LEU A 102 6.20 -8.94 13.11
C LEU A 102 7.26 -9.95 13.57
N ARG A 103 6.97 -11.24 13.57
CA ARG A 103 7.93 -12.27 13.95
C ARG A 103 9.13 -12.34 13.01
N GLN A 104 8.91 -12.09 11.71
CA GLN A 104 9.98 -12.05 10.72
C GLN A 104 10.92 -10.86 10.95
N MET A 105 10.38 -9.68 11.25
CA MET A 105 11.14 -8.44 11.37
C MET A 105 11.70 -8.21 12.78
N ASP A 106 10.92 -8.54 13.81
CA ASP A 106 11.27 -8.41 15.23
C ASP A 106 10.76 -9.62 16.04
N PRO A 107 11.49 -10.74 16.02
CA PRO A 107 11.09 -11.96 16.73
C PRO A 107 11.06 -11.77 18.25
N GLN A 108 11.84 -10.84 18.80
CA GLN A 108 11.87 -10.59 20.23
C GLN A 108 10.59 -9.88 20.69
N LEU A 109 10.19 -8.82 19.97
CA LEU A 109 8.95 -8.09 20.26
C LEU A 109 7.72 -8.96 20.01
N ALA A 110 7.73 -9.79 18.96
CA ALA A 110 6.68 -10.78 18.72
C ALA A 110 6.49 -11.74 19.90
N GLU A 111 7.61 -12.26 20.44
CA GLU A 111 7.61 -13.17 21.59
C GLU A 111 7.15 -12.48 22.88
N GLU A 112 7.53 -11.23 23.08
CA GLU A 112 7.06 -10.41 24.21
C GLU A 112 5.54 -10.24 24.17
N HIS A 113 5.00 -9.85 23.02
CA HIS A 113 3.55 -9.68 22.83
C HIS A 113 2.80 -10.99 23.01
N ALA A 114 3.33 -12.10 22.49
CA ALA A 114 2.72 -13.41 22.65
C ALA A 114 2.62 -13.80 24.13
N LYS A 115 3.68 -13.56 24.91
CA LYS A 115 3.69 -13.81 26.36
C LYS A 115 2.68 -12.95 27.12
N LYS A 116 2.60 -11.66 26.81
CA LYS A 116 1.65 -10.72 27.44
C LYS A 116 0.21 -11.12 27.14
N LEU A 117 -0.12 -11.35 25.87
CA LEU A 117 -1.44 -11.79 25.43
C LEU A 117 -1.85 -13.12 26.09
N GLN A 118 -0.93 -14.09 26.18
CA GLN A 118 -1.19 -15.34 26.88
C GLN A 118 -1.40 -15.16 28.39
N ALA A 119 -0.70 -14.21 29.02
CA ALA A 119 -0.88 -13.93 30.44
C ALA A 119 -2.25 -13.29 30.71
N GLU A 120 -2.69 -12.32 29.89
CA GLU A 120 -4.01 -11.70 29.98
C GLU A 120 -5.14 -12.71 29.72
N ARG A 121 -4.95 -13.59 28.73
CA ARG A 121 -5.87 -14.70 28.45
C ARG A 121 -6.08 -15.60 29.66
N LYS A 122 -5.00 -15.98 30.33
CA LYS A 122 -5.06 -16.83 31.55
C LYS A 122 -5.73 -16.13 32.73
N ARG A 123 -5.68 -14.79 32.78
CA ARG A 123 -6.37 -13.99 33.81
C ARG A 123 -7.82 -13.67 33.45
N GLY A 124 -8.28 -14.00 32.24
CA GLY A 124 -9.62 -13.68 31.77
C GLY A 124 -9.84 -12.18 31.50
N GLU A 125 -8.76 -11.45 31.20
CA GLU A 125 -8.78 -9.99 30.99
C GLU A 125 -9.02 -9.60 29.52
N LEU A 126 -9.14 -10.58 28.63
CA LEU A 126 -9.42 -10.33 27.22
C LEU A 126 -10.91 -10.12 26.99
N ASP A 127 -11.30 -8.95 26.49
CA ASP A 127 -12.62 -8.73 25.90
C ASP A 127 -12.59 -9.24 24.44
N PRO A 128 -13.45 -10.22 24.07
CA PRO A 128 -13.53 -10.71 22.70
C PRO A 128 -13.91 -9.64 21.66
N ASN A 129 -14.49 -8.53 22.08
CA ASN A 129 -14.87 -7.41 21.22
C ASN A 129 -13.82 -6.29 21.19
N ASP A 130 -12.75 -6.41 21.98
CA ASP A 130 -11.67 -5.44 22.02
C ASP A 130 -10.61 -5.77 20.96
N GLY A 131 -10.47 -4.86 20.00
CA GLY A 131 -9.46 -4.92 18.93
C GLY A 131 -8.08 -4.46 19.37
N SER A 132 -7.86 -4.12 20.64
CA SER A 132 -6.61 -3.56 21.16
C SER A 132 -5.38 -4.39 20.82
N TRP A 133 -5.47 -5.73 20.89
CA TRP A 133 -4.37 -6.62 20.53
C TRP A 133 -4.08 -6.66 19.04
N ARG A 134 -5.12 -6.57 18.19
CA ARG A 134 -4.94 -6.41 16.74
C ARG A 134 -4.17 -5.13 16.46
N ASP A 135 -4.60 -4.03 17.06
CA ASP A 135 -4.01 -2.72 16.85
C ASP A 135 -2.58 -2.68 17.41
N THR A 136 -2.33 -3.25 18.59
CA THR A 136 -0.99 -3.35 19.21
C THR A 136 -0.01 -4.10 18.34
N VAL A 137 -0.40 -5.28 17.82
CA VAL A 137 0.47 -6.08 16.95
C VAL A 137 0.67 -5.41 15.61
N TYR A 138 -0.38 -4.81 15.02
CA TYR A 138 -0.25 -4.04 13.80
C TYR A 138 0.71 -2.85 13.96
N GLN A 139 0.56 -2.03 15.00
CA GLN A 139 1.45 -0.89 15.25
C GLN A 139 2.89 -1.33 15.48
N SER A 140 3.10 -2.43 16.20
CA SER A 140 4.43 -3.02 16.40
C SER A 140 5.02 -3.48 15.06
N MET A 141 4.23 -4.16 14.23
CA MET A 141 4.63 -4.59 12.90
C MET A 141 5.02 -3.40 12.01
N VAL A 142 4.21 -2.32 11.98
CA VAL A 142 4.54 -1.09 11.25
C VAL A 142 5.83 -0.47 11.77
N ALA A 143 6.02 -0.41 13.09
CA ALA A 143 7.23 0.15 13.71
C ALA A 143 8.50 -0.65 13.42
N SER A 144 8.37 -1.95 13.11
CA SER A 144 9.47 -2.85 12.76
C SER A 144 9.76 -2.90 11.24
N LEU A 145 9.00 -2.19 10.40
CA LEU A 145 9.23 -2.19 8.96
C LEU A 145 10.60 -1.59 8.60
N PRO A 146 11.35 -2.19 7.65
CA PRO A 146 12.53 -1.57 7.06
C PRO A 146 12.25 -0.21 6.43
N ASP A 147 13.31 0.59 6.32
CA ASP A 147 13.25 1.90 5.67
C ASP A 147 12.67 1.80 4.25
N ARG A 148 11.80 2.76 3.89
CA ARG A 148 11.13 2.87 2.58
C ARG A 148 10.06 1.82 2.29
N LEU A 149 9.69 1.02 3.29
CA LEU A 149 8.50 0.18 3.24
C LEU A 149 7.38 0.80 4.07
N ALA A 150 6.15 0.57 3.63
CA ALA A 150 4.96 0.98 4.36
C ALA A 150 3.90 -0.11 4.30
N ALA A 151 2.98 -0.06 5.24
CA ALA A 151 1.80 -0.90 5.25
C ALA A 151 0.54 -0.07 5.05
N SER A 152 -0.48 -0.68 4.44
CA SER A 152 -1.84 -0.15 4.50
C SER A 152 -2.52 -0.61 5.80
N ASN A 153 -3.78 -0.23 5.99
CA ASN A 153 -4.57 -0.76 7.10
C ASN A 153 -4.69 -2.29 6.96
N PRO A 154 -4.64 -3.03 8.09
CA PRO A 154 -4.92 -4.45 8.06
C PRO A 154 -6.38 -4.65 7.65
N SER A 155 -6.65 -5.70 6.87
CA SER A 155 -8.00 -6.08 6.54
C SER A 155 -8.75 -6.58 7.78
N ASN A 156 -10.07 -6.47 7.76
CA ASN A 156 -10.92 -7.11 8.77
C ASN A 156 -10.88 -8.64 8.67
N ALA A 157 -10.41 -9.15 7.53
CA ALA A 157 -10.25 -10.56 7.32
C ALA A 157 -9.10 -11.16 8.14
N ILE A 158 -9.35 -12.37 8.64
CA ILE A 158 -8.38 -13.16 9.36
C ILE A 158 -7.91 -14.27 8.42
N GLY A 159 -6.69 -14.09 7.95
CA GLY A 159 -6.00 -15.05 7.11
C GLY A 159 -4.82 -15.68 7.83
N CYS A 160 -4.10 -16.54 7.12
CA CYS A 160 -2.84 -17.15 7.55
C CYS A 160 -2.86 -18.19 8.68
N GLN A 161 -4.00 -18.48 9.32
CA GLN A 161 -4.04 -19.65 10.21
C GLN A 161 -3.64 -20.91 9.43
N GLN A 162 -2.75 -21.71 10.02
CA GLN A 162 -2.15 -22.89 9.37
C GLN A 162 -3.17 -23.97 8.96
N ASN A 163 -4.46 -23.83 9.29
CA ASN A 163 -5.49 -24.84 9.01
C ASN A 163 -6.88 -24.28 8.65
N GLY A 164 -6.97 -23.29 7.76
CA GLY A 164 -8.21 -22.98 7.02
C GLY A 164 -9.51 -22.84 7.83
N GLY A 165 -9.52 -22.12 8.94
CA GLY A 165 -10.74 -21.99 9.74
C GLY A 165 -10.78 -20.88 10.78
N ALA A 166 -11.58 -19.85 10.49
CA ALA A 166 -12.23 -18.90 11.41
C ALA A 166 -11.38 -17.83 12.12
N ALA A 167 -11.89 -16.60 11.95
CA ALA A 167 -11.65 -15.40 12.72
C ALA A 167 -11.39 -15.66 14.21
N VAL A 168 -10.40 -14.96 14.77
CA VAL A 168 -10.01 -14.90 16.19
C VAL A 168 -10.55 -16.09 17.00
N SER A 169 -9.94 -17.25 16.84
CA SER A 169 -9.98 -18.25 17.90
C SER A 169 -8.60 -18.30 18.51
N VAL A 170 -8.43 -17.52 19.58
CA VAL A 170 -7.66 -17.86 20.78
C VAL A 170 -6.76 -19.08 20.54
N ALA A 171 -5.56 -18.86 20.00
CA ALA A 171 -4.64 -19.93 19.69
C ALA A 171 -4.49 -20.90 20.87
N LYS A 172 -4.49 -22.19 20.53
CA LYS A 172 -4.34 -23.26 21.49
C LYS A 172 -3.00 -23.08 22.21
N ALA A 173 -3.06 -22.88 23.54
CA ALA A 173 -1.86 -22.67 24.35
C ALA A 173 -0.83 -23.80 24.10
N GLY A 174 0.32 -23.45 23.54
CA GLY A 174 1.45 -24.37 23.35
C GLY A 174 1.99 -24.52 21.93
N THR A 175 1.44 -23.86 20.90
CA THR A 175 2.07 -23.79 19.57
C THR A 175 2.81 -22.45 19.40
N THR A 176 4.13 -22.52 19.31
CA THR A 176 5.00 -21.36 19.04
C THR A 176 4.76 -20.88 17.61
N GLY A 177 3.86 -19.91 17.44
CA GLY A 177 3.53 -19.33 16.13
C GLY A 177 2.14 -18.70 16.06
N ASP A 178 1.16 -19.27 16.75
CA ASP A 178 -0.27 -18.97 16.51
C ASP A 178 -0.84 -17.85 17.40
N ASP A 179 -0.07 -17.32 18.36
CA ASP A 179 -0.66 -16.55 19.47
C ASP A 179 -1.00 -15.09 19.16
N LEU A 180 -0.37 -14.48 18.17
CA LEU A 180 -0.63 -13.08 17.81
C LEU A 180 -1.77 -12.96 16.80
N PRO A 181 -2.54 -11.86 16.79
CA PRO A 181 -3.49 -11.55 15.72
C PRO A 181 -2.86 -11.62 14.32
N GLN A 182 -3.55 -12.29 13.40
CA GLN A 182 -3.10 -12.58 12.02
C GLN A 182 -4.03 -11.94 10.97
N ASN A 183 -4.19 -10.63 11.03
CA ASN A 183 -4.94 -9.91 10.00
C ASN A 183 -4.08 -9.78 8.74
N ILE A 184 -4.68 -9.98 7.57
CA ILE A 184 -3.95 -9.81 6.30
C ILE A 184 -3.70 -8.31 6.09
N VAL A 185 -2.45 -7.96 5.83
CA VAL A 185 -2.00 -6.59 5.61
C VAL A 185 -1.15 -6.50 4.32
N PRO A 186 -1.48 -5.56 3.42
CA PRO A 186 -0.59 -5.18 2.33
C PRO A 186 0.62 -4.41 2.85
N VAL A 187 1.81 -4.89 2.50
CA VAL A 187 3.09 -4.19 2.69
C VAL A 187 3.67 -3.87 1.32
N PHE A 188 4.17 -2.66 1.14
CA PHE A 188 4.59 -2.16 -0.17
C PHE A 188 5.78 -1.21 -0.07
N ARG A 189 6.45 -1.03 -1.22
CA ARG A 189 7.51 -0.02 -1.37
C ARG A 189 6.90 1.37 -1.47
N GLU A 190 7.30 2.29 -0.59
CA GLU A 190 6.74 3.65 -0.55
C GLU A 190 6.84 4.37 -1.90
N THR A 191 7.96 4.18 -2.61
CA THR A 191 8.21 4.83 -3.90
C THR A 191 7.28 4.37 -5.03
N ALA A 192 6.65 3.19 -4.89
CA ALA A 192 5.72 2.66 -5.87
C ALA A 192 4.27 3.14 -5.63
N PHE A 193 3.98 3.73 -4.46
CA PHE A 193 2.62 4.06 -4.04
C PHE A 193 2.45 5.54 -3.69
N ASN A 194 1.75 6.27 -4.56
CA ASN A 194 1.29 7.61 -4.24
C ASN A 194 0.14 7.58 -3.21
N ARG A 195 -0.25 8.75 -2.69
CA ARG A 195 -1.34 8.89 -1.71
C ARG A 195 -2.65 8.25 -2.18
N HIS A 196 -2.99 8.38 -3.47
CA HIS A 196 -4.24 7.86 -4.02
C HIS A 196 -4.24 6.32 -4.05
N ASN A 197 -3.14 5.69 -4.45
CA ASN A 197 -2.99 4.23 -4.41
C ASN A 197 -3.11 3.69 -2.98
N ARG A 198 -2.50 4.40 -2.00
CA ARG A 198 -2.59 4.03 -0.58
C ARG A 198 -4.02 4.10 -0.05
N ASP A 199 -4.76 5.14 -0.44
CA ASP A 199 -6.19 5.26 -0.11
C ASP A 199 -6.99 4.10 -0.72
N THR A 200 -6.67 3.67 -1.95
CA THR A 200 -7.26 2.48 -2.58
C THR A 200 -7.05 1.22 -1.75
N LEU A 201 -5.82 0.95 -1.30
CA LEU A 201 -5.53 -0.21 -0.45
C LEU A 201 -6.34 -0.16 0.85
N ASN A 202 -6.38 0.99 1.51
CA ASN A 202 -7.12 1.16 2.76
C ASN A 202 -8.64 0.94 2.59
N ILE A 203 -9.21 1.39 1.48
CA ILE A 203 -10.64 1.16 1.19
C ILE A 203 -10.89 -0.35 1.02
N VAL A 204 -10.05 -1.04 0.24
CA VAL A 204 -10.17 -2.49 0.04
C VAL A 204 -10.02 -3.25 1.36
N SER A 205 -9.01 -2.92 2.18
CA SER A 205 -8.81 -3.52 3.50
C SER A 205 -10.00 -3.32 4.44
N GLY A 206 -10.61 -2.14 4.43
CA GLY A 206 -11.75 -1.82 5.30
C GLY A 206 -13.08 -2.39 4.83
N ALA A 207 -13.25 -2.56 3.51
CA ALA A 207 -14.49 -3.00 2.90
C ALA A 207 -14.73 -4.52 3.05
N ILE A 208 -13.67 -5.32 3.09
CA ILE A 208 -13.80 -6.77 2.91
C ILE A 208 -13.90 -7.48 4.26
N SER A 209 -15.02 -8.19 4.48
CA SER A 209 -15.22 -9.08 5.62
C SER A 209 -14.76 -10.51 5.32
N ASP A 210 -14.60 -11.34 6.37
CA ASP A 210 -14.32 -12.77 6.23
C ASP A 210 -15.39 -13.51 5.42
N ASP A 211 -16.65 -13.10 5.52
CA ASP A 211 -17.76 -13.72 4.80
C ASP A 211 -17.70 -13.38 3.30
N ASP A 212 -17.29 -12.15 2.96
CA ASP A 212 -17.09 -11.74 1.56
C ASP A 212 -15.94 -12.51 0.91
N LEU A 213 -14.83 -12.70 1.63
CA LEU A 213 -13.73 -13.54 1.17
C LEU A 213 -14.16 -14.98 1.01
N ARG A 214 -14.88 -15.54 1.99
CA ARG A 214 -15.33 -16.93 1.92
C ARG A 214 -16.26 -17.15 0.73
N ALA A 215 -17.20 -16.24 0.49
CA ALA A 215 -18.08 -16.27 -0.68
C ALA A 215 -17.29 -16.17 -2.01
N TYR A 216 -16.17 -15.45 -2.00
CA TYR A 216 -15.32 -15.26 -3.16
C TYR A 216 -14.52 -16.51 -3.58
N TYR A 217 -14.07 -17.36 -2.64
CA TYR A 217 -13.28 -18.57 -2.95
C TYR A 217 -14.07 -19.88 -3.02
N ILE A 218 -15.36 -19.88 -2.67
CA ILE A 218 -16.24 -21.07 -2.82
C ILE A 218 -16.56 -21.36 -4.31
N GLY A 219 -16.33 -20.41 -5.22
CA GLY A 219 -16.57 -20.56 -6.66
C GLY A 219 -15.38 -21.08 -7.50
N PRO A 220 -15.56 -21.20 -8.83
CA PRO A 220 -14.47 -21.53 -9.76
C PRO A 220 -13.27 -20.59 -9.56
N LYS A 221 -12.06 -21.17 -9.46
CA LYS A 221 -10.80 -20.47 -9.16
C LYS A 221 -10.02 -20.01 -10.40
N ASP A 222 -10.64 -20.02 -11.57
CA ASP A 222 -10.01 -19.48 -12.77
C ASP A 222 -9.92 -17.94 -12.69
N SER A 223 -8.87 -17.38 -13.29
CA SER A 223 -8.54 -15.95 -13.19
C SER A 223 -9.65 -15.04 -13.71
N VAL A 224 -10.40 -15.46 -14.73
CA VAL A 224 -11.51 -14.68 -15.31
C VAL A 224 -12.68 -14.60 -14.34
N SER A 225 -13.09 -15.73 -13.77
CA SER A 225 -14.15 -15.77 -12.75
C SER A 225 -13.79 -14.99 -11.50
N LEU A 226 -12.54 -15.06 -11.06
CA LEU A 226 -12.02 -14.31 -9.90
C LEU A 226 -12.08 -12.80 -10.13
N LYS A 227 -11.60 -12.32 -11.28
CA LYS A 227 -11.67 -10.90 -11.66
C LYS A 227 -13.10 -10.38 -11.75
N ASN A 228 -14.01 -11.14 -12.36
CA ASN A 228 -15.42 -10.74 -12.47
C ASN A 228 -16.12 -10.65 -11.10
N ARG A 229 -15.83 -11.57 -10.17
CA ARG A 229 -16.33 -11.49 -8.79
C ARG A 229 -15.73 -10.30 -8.04
N ALA A 230 -14.45 -10.03 -8.26
CA ALA A 230 -13.75 -8.90 -7.63
C ALA A 230 -14.36 -7.57 -8.08
N ALA A 231 -14.55 -7.40 -9.39
CA ALA A 231 -15.21 -6.25 -9.97
C ALA A 231 -16.60 -6.00 -9.34
N LYS A 232 -17.44 -7.04 -9.26
CA LYS A 232 -18.78 -6.93 -8.66
C LYS A 232 -18.74 -6.54 -7.18
N LEU A 233 -17.77 -7.07 -6.43
CA LEU A 233 -17.59 -6.75 -5.02
C LEU A 233 -17.13 -5.29 -4.85
N LEU A 234 -16.15 -4.85 -5.65
CA LEU A 234 -15.66 -3.47 -5.65
C LEU A 234 -16.76 -2.46 -6.03
N ASP A 235 -17.64 -2.79 -6.98
CA ASP A 235 -18.80 -1.96 -7.32
C ASP A 235 -19.72 -1.74 -6.12
N SER A 236 -19.91 -2.76 -5.27
CA SER A 236 -20.75 -2.66 -4.07
C SER A 236 -20.16 -1.73 -3.00
N TYR A 237 -18.84 -1.52 -3.04
CA TYR A 237 -18.10 -0.65 -2.14
C TYR A 237 -17.75 0.71 -2.75
N SER A 238 -18.26 1.01 -3.96
CA SER A 238 -17.96 2.24 -4.71
C SER A 238 -16.46 2.46 -4.95
N VAL A 239 -15.73 1.38 -5.24
CA VAL A 239 -14.28 1.39 -5.54
C VAL A 239 -13.98 1.45 -7.03
#